data_AF-A0A099NXT0-F1
#
_entry.id   AF-A0A099NXT0-F1
#
_cell.length_a   1.000
_cell.length_b   1.000
_cell.length_c   1.000
_cell.angle_alpha   90.00
_cell.angle_beta   90.00
_cell.angle_gamma   90.00
#
_symmetry.space_group_name_H-M   'P 1'
#
loop_
_entity.id
_entity.type
_entity.pdbx_description
1 polymer ?
#
loop_
_entity_poly.entity_id
_entity_poly.type
_entity_poly.pdbx_seq_one_letter_code
_entity_poly.pdbx_strand_id
1 'polypeptide(L)'
;MEIKNLNAVYNRKMSAYEPNTHITVDEYAILHLPSGARKMIQLRADGFINLGKFGSFNVCDVLGYPYGQAFEIQSENSVIPISSLEEGITDLNELDSEELTNGSSKDNRELIDGANVQKLTVEEIEEMKSKAGGNEIARELIQNMIKNHASFDKKTSYSQEKYLDRKHKKFLRRFQINYLTSTE
;
A
#
# COMPACT_ATOMS: atom_id res chain seq x y z
N MET A 1 -45.75 37.81 15.94
CA MET A 1 -44.59 38.57 15.43
C MET A 1 -43.32 37.91 15.97
N GLU A 2 -42.94 36.72 15.48
CA GLU A 2 -41.83 35.95 16.10
C GLU A 2 -41.15 34.91 15.18
N ILE A 3 -41.40 34.94 13.87
CA ILE A 3 -40.82 33.95 12.93
C ILE A 3 -39.54 34.48 12.25
N LYS A 4 -39.27 35.79 12.31
CA LYS A 4 -38.08 36.38 11.66
C LYS A 4 -36.77 36.16 12.42
N ASN A 5 -36.81 35.81 13.71
CA ASN A 5 -35.60 35.64 14.53
C ASN A 5 -35.02 34.22 14.57
N LEU A 6 -35.79 33.18 14.22
CA LEU A 6 -35.25 31.81 14.12
C LEU A 6 -34.34 31.66 12.89
N ASN A 7 -34.72 32.26 11.76
CA ASN A 7 -33.92 32.20 10.52
C ASN A 7 -32.58 32.93 10.64
N ALA A 8 -32.47 33.96 11.49
CA ALA A 8 -31.21 34.68 11.72
C ALA A 8 -30.23 33.88 12.58
N VAL A 9 -30.72 33.03 13.49
CA VAL A 9 -29.88 32.14 14.32
C VAL A 9 -29.47 30.89 13.54
N TYR A 10 -30.39 30.34 12.72
CA TYR A 10 -30.09 29.18 11.88
C TYR A 10 -29.05 29.50 10.80
N ASN A 11 -29.10 30.71 10.22
CA ASN A 11 -28.12 31.16 9.23
C ASN A 11 -26.77 31.60 9.83
N ARG A 12 -26.63 31.70 11.17
CA ARG A 12 -25.38 32.11 11.83
C ARG A 12 -24.45 30.93 12.19
N LYS A 13 -24.94 29.69 12.04
CA LYS A 13 -24.19 28.44 12.32
C LYS A 13 -23.98 27.56 11.08
N MET A 14 -24.09 28.12 9.88
CA MET A 14 -23.53 27.53 8.66
C MET A 14 -22.28 28.32 8.28
N SER A 15 -21.31 28.38 9.19
CA SER A 15 -19.92 28.55 8.73
C SER A 15 -19.67 27.39 7.80
N ALA A 16 -19.24 27.65 6.56
CA ALA A 16 -18.87 26.59 5.64
C ALA A 16 -17.97 25.60 6.38
N TYR A 17 -18.37 24.33 6.42
CA TYR A 17 -17.53 23.28 6.98
C TYR A 17 -16.33 23.18 6.05
N GLU A 18 -15.19 23.72 6.48
CA GLU A 18 -13.93 23.49 5.82
C GLU A 18 -13.40 22.14 6.31
N PRO A 19 -13.34 21.11 5.44
CA PRO A 19 -12.78 19.83 5.84
C PRO A 19 -11.32 20.02 6.20
N ASN A 20 -10.88 19.37 7.27
CA ASN A 20 -9.47 19.35 7.61
C ASN A 20 -8.67 18.80 6.43
N THR A 21 -7.67 19.57 5.99
CA THR A 21 -6.81 19.21 4.87
C THR A 21 -5.64 18.33 5.30
N HIS A 22 -5.38 18.27 6.61
CA HIS A 22 -4.29 17.53 7.22
C HIS A 22 -4.82 16.51 8.22
N ILE A 23 -4.05 15.44 8.43
CA ILE A 23 -4.32 14.35 9.35
C ILE A 23 -4.21 14.89 10.78
N THR A 24 -5.31 14.84 11.52
CA THR A 24 -5.40 15.32 12.90
C THR A 24 -5.79 14.19 13.85
N VAL A 25 -5.59 14.46 15.15
CA VAL A 25 -5.92 13.53 16.23
C VAL A 25 -7.45 13.45 16.43
N ASP A 26 -7.91 12.28 16.86
CA ASP A 26 -9.29 11.92 17.20
C ASP A 26 -10.30 11.98 16.04
N GLU A 27 -9.80 12.08 14.80
CA GLU A 27 -10.60 11.96 13.59
C GLU A 27 -10.67 10.54 13.04
N TYR A 28 -11.68 10.31 12.21
CA TYR A 28 -11.76 9.10 11.40
C TYR A 28 -11.23 9.37 10.00
N ALA A 29 -10.41 8.46 9.51
CA ALA A 29 -9.85 8.52 8.18
C ALA A 29 -10.03 7.19 7.43
N ILE A 30 -9.87 7.23 6.12
CA ILE A 30 -9.88 6.05 5.27
C ILE A 30 -8.44 5.66 4.94
N LEU A 31 -8.06 4.44 5.32
CA LEU A 31 -6.77 3.86 5.02
C LEU A 31 -6.86 3.00 3.75
N HIS A 32 -6.07 3.35 2.73
CA HIS A 32 -5.92 2.60 1.49
C HIS A 32 -4.70 1.69 1.56
N LEU A 33 -4.90 0.41 1.32
CA LEU A 33 -3.84 -0.59 1.23
C LEU A 33 -3.45 -0.83 -0.24
N PRO A 34 -2.20 -1.24 -0.52
CA PRO A 34 -1.73 -1.60 -1.85
C PRO A 34 -2.56 -2.70 -2.54
N SER A 35 -3.24 -3.53 -1.74
CA SER A 35 -4.16 -4.55 -2.26
C SER A 35 -5.48 -3.99 -2.80
N GLY A 36 -5.69 -2.66 -2.74
CA GLY A 36 -6.97 -2.01 -3.06
C GLY A 36 -8.00 -2.06 -1.93
N ALA A 37 -7.66 -2.68 -0.79
CA ALA A 37 -8.56 -2.75 0.35
C ALA A 37 -8.59 -1.40 1.09
N ARG A 38 -9.78 -0.96 1.48
CA ARG A 38 -10.02 0.26 2.25
C ARG A 38 -10.48 -0.07 3.65
N LYS A 39 -10.00 0.66 4.66
CA LYS A 39 -10.40 0.48 6.06
C LYS A 39 -10.66 1.83 6.70
N MET A 40 -11.78 1.96 7.40
CA MET A 40 -12.01 3.09 8.29
C MET A 40 -11.17 2.91 9.55
N ILE A 41 -10.38 3.93 9.91
CA ILE A 41 -9.52 3.95 11.09
C ILE A 41 -9.80 5.19 11.94
N GLN A 42 -9.56 5.09 13.23
CA GLN A 42 -9.62 6.22 14.16
C GLN A 42 -8.19 6.63 14.56
N LEU A 43 -7.85 7.89 14.36
CA LEU A 43 -6.51 8.47 14.56
C LEU A 43 -6.32 8.93 16.01
N ARG A 44 -6.14 7.99 16.94
CA ARG A 44 -5.85 8.32 18.35
C ARG A 44 -4.37 8.66 18.53
N ALA A 45 -4.04 9.75 19.25
CA ALA A 45 -2.66 10.25 19.37
C ALA A 45 -1.64 9.15 19.73
N ASP A 46 -1.87 8.42 20.82
CA ASP A 46 -0.97 7.32 21.27
C ASP A 46 -1.39 5.94 20.71
N GLY A 47 -2.13 5.95 19.60
CA GLY A 47 -2.69 4.75 18.99
C GLY A 47 -1.71 4.01 18.10
N PHE A 48 -1.78 2.68 18.13
CA PHE A 48 -1.14 1.82 17.12
C PHE A 48 -2.19 1.26 16.18
N ILE A 49 -1.98 1.42 14.87
CA ILE A 49 -2.87 0.88 13.84
C ILE A 49 -2.21 -0.35 13.22
N ASN A 50 -2.93 -1.48 13.24
CA ASN A 50 -2.46 -2.74 12.70
C ASN A 50 -3.07 -2.99 11.30
N LEU A 51 -2.20 -3.22 10.32
CA LEU A 51 -2.53 -3.48 8.92
C LEU A 51 -2.44 -4.97 8.54
N GLY A 52 -2.34 -5.85 9.55
CA GLY A 52 -2.17 -7.29 9.38
C GLY A 52 -0.78 -7.61 8.83
N LYS A 53 -0.74 -8.29 7.68
CA LYS A 53 0.52 -8.70 7.02
C LYS A 53 1.44 -7.54 6.63
N PHE A 54 0.91 -6.31 6.53
CA PHE A 54 1.69 -5.12 6.18
C PHE A 54 2.37 -4.50 7.40
N GLY A 55 2.11 -5.03 8.60
CA GLY A 55 2.67 -4.56 9.87
C GLY A 55 1.79 -3.53 10.55
N SER A 56 2.38 -2.76 11.46
CA SER A 56 1.72 -1.73 12.25
C SER A 56 2.49 -0.42 12.19
N PHE A 57 1.81 0.69 12.51
CA PHE A 57 2.45 2.00 12.65
C PHE A 57 1.86 2.79 13.81
N ASN A 58 2.63 3.76 14.31
CA ASN A 58 2.17 4.72 15.31
C ASN A 58 1.43 5.88 14.63
N VAL A 59 0.26 6.25 15.16
CA VAL A 59 -0.51 7.38 14.64
C VAL A 59 0.28 8.69 14.73
N CYS A 60 1.09 8.90 15.76
CA CYS A 60 1.92 10.12 15.89
C CYS A 60 2.74 10.42 14.64
N ASP A 61 3.24 9.38 13.97
CA ASP A 61 4.16 9.52 12.84
C ASP A 61 3.47 9.99 11.55
N VAL A 62 2.13 9.94 11.49
CA VAL A 62 1.35 10.38 10.32
C VAL A 62 0.60 11.70 10.56
N LEU A 63 0.57 12.21 11.80
CA LEU A 63 -0.12 13.45 12.12
C LEU A 63 0.54 14.64 11.42
N GLY A 64 -0.28 15.60 10.98
CA GLY A 64 0.17 16.84 10.35
C GLY A 64 0.53 16.71 8.86
N TYR A 65 0.56 15.51 8.29
CA TYR A 65 0.63 15.33 6.83
C TYR A 65 -0.73 15.62 6.17
N PRO A 66 -0.75 16.05 4.90
CA PRO A 66 -2.00 16.24 4.17
C PRO A 66 -2.74 14.92 3.97
N TYR A 67 -4.07 14.95 3.94
CA TYR A 67 -4.84 13.80 3.43
C TYR A 67 -4.46 13.51 1.98
N GLY A 68 -4.42 12.23 1.61
CA GLY A 68 -3.84 11.75 0.35
C GLY A 68 -2.36 11.36 0.47
N GLN A 69 -1.70 11.64 1.59
CA GLN A 69 -0.31 11.22 1.80
C GLN A 69 -0.19 9.69 1.89
N ALA A 70 0.76 9.14 1.15
CA ALA A 70 1.16 7.74 1.23
C ALA A 70 2.37 7.58 2.17
N PHE A 71 2.48 6.41 2.79
CA PHE A 71 3.49 6.08 3.78
C PHE A 71 4.04 4.67 3.57
N GLU A 72 5.29 4.49 3.98
CA GLU A 72 6.00 3.22 3.99
C GLU A 72 6.43 2.86 5.41
N ILE A 73 6.17 1.63 5.83
CA ILE A 73 6.47 1.13 7.19
C ILE A 73 7.84 0.47 7.23
N GLN A 74 8.70 0.93 8.14
CA GLN A 74 10.06 0.42 8.36
C GLN A 74 10.09 -0.70 9.43
N SER A 75 11.31 -1.08 9.85
CA SER A 75 11.59 -2.22 10.75
C SER A 75 11.06 -2.03 12.16
N GLU A 76 10.87 -0.79 12.58
CA GLU A 76 10.53 -0.41 13.96
C GLU A 76 9.09 0.11 14.09
N ASN A 77 8.21 -0.20 13.11
CA ASN A 77 6.86 0.36 13.00
C ASN A 77 6.82 1.89 12.83
N SER A 78 7.97 2.52 12.60
CA SER A 78 8.04 3.90 12.12
C SER A 78 7.59 3.96 10.66
N VAL A 79 7.10 5.13 10.27
CA VAL A 79 6.69 5.40 8.89
C VAL A 79 7.45 6.55 8.29
N ILE A 80 7.66 6.47 6.97
CA ILE A 80 8.20 7.56 6.16
C ILE A 80 7.19 7.95 5.10
N PRO A 81 7.04 9.26 4.80
CA PRO A 81 6.18 9.71 3.72
C PRO A 81 6.77 9.33 2.36
N ILE A 82 5.92 8.91 1.44
CA ILE A 82 6.22 8.54 0.05
C ILE A 82 5.24 9.26 -0.88
N SER A 83 5.66 9.58 -2.11
CA SER A 83 4.84 10.36 -3.05
C SER A 83 3.56 9.65 -3.48
N SER A 84 3.58 8.32 -3.56
CA SER A 84 2.45 7.49 -3.97
C SER A 84 2.58 6.08 -3.42
N LEU A 85 1.44 5.38 -3.29
CA LEU A 85 1.43 3.93 -3.03
C LEU A 85 2.25 3.15 -4.07
N GLU A 86 2.30 3.68 -5.29
CA GLU A 86 3.00 3.09 -6.44
C GLU A 86 4.44 3.60 -6.60
N GLU A 87 4.93 4.49 -5.72
CA GLU A 87 6.28 5.06 -5.83
C GLU A 87 7.37 3.98 -5.81
N GLY A 88 8.24 3.94 -6.82
CA GLY A 88 9.27 2.90 -6.92
C GLY A 88 8.75 1.50 -7.23
N ILE A 89 7.45 1.29 -7.51
CA ILE A 89 7.00 0.09 -8.25
C ILE A 89 7.47 0.21 -9.70
N THR A 90 7.42 1.41 -10.29
CA THR A 90 7.98 1.71 -11.61
C THR A 90 9.49 1.55 -11.63
N ASP A 91 10.21 2.04 -10.62
CA ASP A 91 11.68 1.95 -10.57
C ASP A 91 12.14 0.51 -10.33
N LEU A 92 11.36 -0.27 -9.57
CA LEU A 92 11.57 -1.71 -9.45
C LEU A 92 11.24 -2.43 -10.74
N ASN A 93 10.18 -2.05 -11.44
CA ASN A 93 9.92 -2.57 -12.77
C ASN A 93 11.10 -2.23 -13.68
N GLU A 94 11.70 -1.04 -13.67
CA GLU A 94 12.86 -0.70 -14.52
C GLU A 94 14.16 -1.43 -14.11
N LEU A 95 14.51 -1.47 -12.83
CA LEU A 95 15.74 -2.12 -12.33
C LEU A 95 15.67 -3.65 -12.31
N ASP A 96 14.49 -4.23 -12.00
CA ASP A 96 14.28 -5.68 -12.07
C ASP A 96 13.99 -6.13 -13.52
N SER A 97 13.39 -5.30 -14.39
CA SER A 97 13.04 -5.74 -15.76
C SER A 97 14.25 -5.95 -16.66
N GLU A 98 15.25 -5.07 -16.66
CA GLU A 98 16.35 -5.20 -17.62
C GLU A 98 17.23 -6.42 -17.36
N GLU A 99 17.33 -6.91 -16.12
CA GLU A 99 18.11 -8.11 -15.80
C GLU A 99 17.23 -9.39 -15.75
N LEU A 100 15.96 -9.30 -15.29
CA LEU A 100 15.08 -10.47 -15.07
C LEU A 100 14.01 -10.68 -16.16
N THR A 101 13.77 -9.73 -17.07
CA THR A 101 12.76 -9.86 -18.15
C THR A 101 13.37 -9.94 -19.56
N ASN A 102 14.67 -10.20 -19.66
CA ASN A 102 15.40 -10.38 -20.93
C ASN A 102 14.87 -11.50 -21.85
N GLY A 103 13.89 -12.28 -21.39
CA GLY A 103 13.10 -13.18 -22.23
C GLY A 103 11.62 -13.05 -21.91
N SER A 104 10.81 -12.71 -22.91
CA SER A 104 9.35 -12.87 -22.84
C SER A 104 8.84 -13.65 -24.04
N SER A 105 7.84 -14.49 -23.81
CA SER A 105 7.15 -15.22 -24.87
C SER A 105 6.07 -14.36 -25.52
N LYS A 106 5.72 -14.65 -26.78
CA LYS A 106 4.57 -14.00 -27.44
C LYS A 106 3.23 -14.58 -26.98
N ASP A 107 3.23 -15.82 -26.48
CA ASP A 107 2.02 -16.50 -26.06
C ASP A 107 2.26 -17.49 -24.91
N ASN A 108 1.16 -18.05 -24.40
CA ASN A 108 1.13 -18.88 -23.20
C ASN A 108 1.14 -20.39 -23.50
N ARG A 109 1.43 -20.83 -24.75
CA ARG A 109 1.26 -22.24 -25.15
C ARG A 109 2.15 -23.22 -24.37
N GLU A 110 3.30 -22.74 -23.90
CA GLU A 110 4.28 -23.53 -23.13
C GLU A 110 4.10 -23.41 -21.61
N LEU A 111 3.10 -22.65 -21.15
CA LEU A 111 2.80 -22.53 -19.73
C LEU A 111 2.01 -23.75 -19.27
N ILE A 112 2.67 -24.58 -18.46
CA ILE A 112 2.07 -25.73 -17.78
C ILE A 112 1.78 -25.32 -16.35
N ASP A 113 0.53 -25.48 -15.92
CA ASP A 113 0.16 -25.29 -14.52
C ASP A 113 0.64 -26.49 -13.70
N GLY A 114 1.39 -26.22 -12.63
CA GLY A 114 2.02 -27.25 -11.82
C GLY A 114 2.39 -26.72 -10.44
N ALA A 115 2.27 -27.58 -9.44
CA ALA A 115 2.59 -27.23 -8.05
C ALA A 115 4.06 -26.79 -7.86
N ASN A 116 4.96 -27.23 -8.74
CA ASN A 116 6.41 -26.99 -8.65
C ASN A 116 6.90 -25.76 -9.45
N VAL A 117 6.00 -24.89 -9.90
CA VAL A 117 6.39 -23.68 -10.66
C VAL A 117 7.17 -22.69 -9.79
N GLN A 118 6.79 -22.55 -8.51
CA GLN A 118 7.53 -21.78 -7.52
C GLN A 118 8.35 -22.73 -6.66
N LYS A 119 9.69 -22.63 -6.73
CA LYS A 119 10.59 -23.52 -5.98
C LYS A 119 10.78 -23.10 -4.52
N LEU A 120 10.57 -21.82 -4.22
CA LEU A 120 10.71 -21.27 -2.88
C LEU A 120 9.58 -21.74 -1.96
N THR A 121 9.94 -22.31 -0.82
CA THR A 121 9.01 -22.83 0.18
C THR A 121 8.38 -21.72 1.04
N VAL A 122 7.31 -22.06 1.75
CA VAL A 122 6.66 -21.11 2.68
C VAL A 122 7.58 -20.75 3.83
N GLU A 123 8.33 -21.73 4.37
CA GLU A 123 9.26 -21.54 5.47
C GLU A 123 10.39 -20.56 5.09
N GLU A 124 10.99 -20.71 3.91
CA GLU A 124 12.02 -19.79 3.42
C GLU A 124 11.47 -18.36 3.23
N ILE A 125 10.21 -18.21 2.80
CA ILE A 125 9.54 -16.90 2.69
C ILE A 125 9.35 -16.27 4.07
N GLU A 126 8.98 -17.05 5.07
CA GLU A 126 8.82 -16.57 6.45
C GLU A 126 10.17 -16.19 7.07
N GLU A 127 11.20 -16.97 6.83
CA GLU A 127 12.56 -16.66 7.26
C GLU A 127 13.04 -15.34 6.62
N MET A 128 12.84 -15.16 5.31
CA MET A 128 13.18 -13.90 4.63
C MET A 128 12.41 -12.70 5.20
N LYS A 129 11.13 -12.86 5.53
CA LYS A 129 10.36 -11.79 6.19
C LYS A 129 10.86 -11.47 7.60
N SER A 130 11.44 -12.44 8.29
CA SER A 130 11.92 -12.28 9.68
C SER A 130 13.27 -11.58 9.78
N LYS A 131 14.11 -11.65 8.72
CA LYS A 131 15.49 -11.16 8.73
C LYS A 131 15.64 -9.65 8.93
N ALA A 132 14.61 -8.87 8.64
CA ALA A 132 14.30 -7.54 9.19
C ALA A 132 13.02 -6.99 8.51
N GLY A 133 12.29 -6.11 9.18
CA GLY A 133 11.06 -5.54 8.64
C GLY A 133 11.35 -4.35 7.73
N GLY A 134 10.85 -4.33 6.50
CA GLY A 134 11.03 -3.15 5.63
C GLY A 134 10.82 -3.49 4.18
N ASN A 135 10.73 -2.48 3.32
CA ASN A 135 10.48 -2.72 1.90
C ASN A 135 11.73 -3.16 1.13
N GLU A 136 12.95 -2.91 1.62
CA GLU A 136 14.17 -3.46 1.01
C GLU A 136 14.16 -5.00 1.02
N ILE A 137 13.79 -5.60 2.15
CA ILE A 137 13.66 -7.05 2.26
C ILE A 137 12.47 -7.58 1.47
N ALA A 138 11.39 -6.80 1.37
CA ALA A 138 10.29 -7.13 0.47
C ALA A 138 10.74 -7.15 -1.01
N ARG A 139 11.65 -6.27 -1.42
CA ARG A 139 12.22 -6.24 -2.78
C ARG A 139 13.11 -7.44 -3.04
N GLU A 140 14.05 -7.73 -2.15
CA GLU A 140 14.91 -8.93 -2.26
C GLU A 140 14.09 -10.22 -2.32
N LEU A 141 13.03 -10.30 -1.52
CA LEU A 141 12.11 -11.43 -1.53
C LEU A 141 11.42 -11.57 -2.89
N ILE A 142 10.98 -10.47 -3.50
CA ILE A 142 10.36 -10.47 -4.84
C ILE A 142 11.36 -10.92 -5.90
N GLN A 143 12.58 -10.39 -5.88
CA GLN A 143 13.67 -10.80 -6.78
C GLN A 143 13.97 -12.29 -6.66
N ASN A 144 14.11 -12.80 -5.44
CA ASN A 144 14.33 -14.22 -5.19
C ASN A 144 13.15 -15.08 -5.68
N MET A 145 11.92 -14.61 -5.52
CA MET A 145 10.73 -15.29 -6.05
C MET A 145 10.68 -15.35 -7.57
N ILE A 146 11.24 -14.36 -8.27
CA ILE A 146 11.32 -14.34 -9.74
C ILE A 146 12.40 -15.31 -10.21
N LYS A 147 13.61 -15.21 -9.62
CA LYS A 147 14.74 -16.12 -9.91
C LYS A 147 14.38 -17.60 -9.73
N ASN A 148 13.54 -17.91 -8.75
CA ASN A 148 13.09 -19.28 -8.46
C ASN A 148 11.83 -19.72 -9.21
N HIS A 149 11.25 -18.88 -10.07
CA HIS A 149 10.04 -19.19 -10.82
C HIS A 149 10.35 -19.86 -12.16
N ALA A 150 10.08 -21.15 -12.28
CA ALA A 150 10.53 -22.00 -13.39
C ALA A 150 10.03 -21.62 -14.80
N SER A 151 8.92 -20.89 -14.89
CA SER A 151 8.28 -20.50 -16.16
C SER A 151 8.06 -19.00 -16.30
N PHE A 152 8.88 -18.18 -15.63
CA PHE A 152 8.71 -16.72 -15.67
C PHE A 152 9.04 -16.16 -17.05
N ASP A 153 10.14 -16.61 -17.66
CA ASP A 153 10.59 -16.19 -19.00
C ASP A 153 9.63 -16.64 -20.11
N LYS A 154 8.82 -17.68 -19.85
CA LYS A 154 7.81 -18.20 -20.77
C LYS A 154 6.51 -17.37 -20.76
N LYS A 155 6.40 -16.38 -19.88
CA LYS A 155 5.25 -15.47 -19.83
C LYS A 155 5.40 -14.38 -20.88
N THR A 156 4.27 -13.81 -21.27
CA THR A 156 4.27 -12.56 -22.03
C THR A 156 4.75 -11.40 -21.18
N SER A 157 5.26 -10.33 -21.79
CA SER A 157 5.70 -9.11 -21.10
C SER A 157 4.62 -8.58 -20.15
N TYR A 158 3.39 -8.45 -20.64
CA TYR A 158 2.24 -8.05 -19.84
C TYR A 158 1.97 -8.99 -18.66
N SER A 159 2.16 -10.30 -18.85
CA SER A 159 1.98 -11.28 -17.77
C SER A 159 3.10 -11.25 -16.74
N GLN A 160 4.32 -10.88 -17.14
CA GLN A 160 5.46 -10.64 -16.24
C GLN A 160 5.20 -9.40 -15.39
N GLU A 161 4.89 -8.26 -16.01
CA GLU A 161 4.55 -6.99 -15.35
C GLU A 161 3.39 -7.18 -14.35
N LYS A 162 2.28 -7.79 -14.79
CA LYS A 162 1.15 -8.13 -13.91
C LYS A 162 1.55 -9.01 -12.74
N TYR A 163 2.48 -9.94 -12.94
CA TYR A 163 2.98 -10.79 -11.85
C TYR A 163 3.78 -9.97 -10.85
N LEU A 164 4.67 -9.09 -11.32
CA LEU A 164 5.47 -8.17 -10.50
C LEU A 164 4.57 -7.25 -9.67
N ASP A 165 3.64 -6.54 -10.30
CA ASP A 165 2.69 -5.65 -9.63
C ASP A 165 1.95 -6.33 -8.49
N ARG A 166 1.47 -7.56 -8.74
CA ARG A 166 0.78 -8.35 -7.72
C ARG A 166 1.71 -8.70 -6.56
N LYS A 167 2.99 -8.95 -6.81
CA LYS A 167 3.99 -9.26 -5.78
C LYS A 167 4.36 -8.00 -5.01
N HIS A 168 4.60 -6.87 -5.67
CA HIS A 168 4.76 -5.56 -5.01
C HIS A 168 3.59 -5.25 -4.07
N LYS A 169 2.36 -5.33 -4.58
CA LYS A 169 1.13 -5.12 -3.76
C LYS A 169 0.97 -6.14 -2.62
N LYS A 170 1.60 -7.31 -2.71
CA LYS A 170 1.53 -8.36 -1.68
C LYS A 170 2.55 -8.16 -0.56
N PHE A 171 3.76 -7.69 -0.88
CA PHE A 171 4.91 -7.69 0.04
C PHE A 171 5.35 -6.29 0.48
N LEU A 172 5.10 -5.24 -0.28
CA LEU A 172 5.41 -3.87 0.15
C LEU A 172 4.47 -3.45 1.28
N ARG A 173 5.07 -2.95 2.37
CA ARG A 173 4.42 -2.44 3.58
C ARG A 173 4.13 -0.95 3.40
N ARG A 174 3.14 -0.64 2.57
CA ARG A 174 2.72 0.73 2.28
C ARG A 174 1.25 0.94 2.59
N PHE A 175 0.86 2.18 2.80
CA PHE A 175 -0.54 2.58 2.93
C PHE A 175 -0.70 4.06 2.59
N GLN A 176 -1.93 4.51 2.38
CA GLN A 176 -2.27 5.92 2.16
C GLN A 176 -3.44 6.28 3.05
N ILE A 177 -3.42 7.50 3.60
CA ILE A 177 -4.50 8.00 4.47
C ILE A 177 -5.28 9.06 3.70
N ASN A 178 -6.56 8.81 3.49
CA ASN A 178 -7.49 9.71 2.81
C ASN A 178 -8.56 10.21 3.77
N TYR A 179 -9.13 11.35 3.42
CA TYR A 179 -10.23 11.95 4.16
C TYR A 179 -11.47 11.04 4.09
N LEU A 180 -12.28 11.04 5.14
CA LEU A 180 -13.54 10.29 5.18
C LEU A 180 -14.61 11.01 4.35
N THR A 181 -14.71 10.67 3.07
CA THR A 181 -15.74 11.17 2.15
C THR A 181 -16.96 10.23 2.09
N SER A 182 -18.16 10.78 1.89
CA SER A 182 -19.39 9.99 1.68
C SER A 182 -19.51 9.42 0.28
N THR A 183 -18.69 9.88 -0.66
CA THR A 183 -18.71 9.51 -2.08
C THR A 183 -17.42 8.80 -2.43
N GLU A 184 -17.29 7.51 -2.08
CA GLU A 184 -16.19 6.68 -2.56
C GLU A 184 -16.41 5.18 -2.44
#